data_AF-Q0U2U2-F1
#
_entry.id   AF-Q0U2U2-F1
#
_cell.length_a   1.000
_cell.length_b   1.000
_cell.length_c   1.000
_cell.angle_alpha   90.00
_cell.angle_beta   90.00
_cell.angle_gamma   90.00
#
_symmetry.space_group_name_H-M   'P 1'
#
loop_
_entity.id
_entity.type
_entity.pdbx_description
1 polymer ?
#
loop_
_entity_poly.entity_id
_entity_poly.type
_entity_poly.pdbx_seq_one_letter_code
_entity_poly.pdbx_strand_id
1 'polypeptide(L)'
;MAKIMLAVTSNLCQRLVLNPTTWRLLVPADHNFKSLETLMDMVTDVPHLLAKPDKMASSDTNHIWALLSTYQKIATWQHCCKTNSPTPSYWAIPSRAHNPSDDAYATPLFPFALEYESLNIAILFIFSSAIMLQLLSTALLISTATSVNDLTQVESNEPWSLSQIRHEADKVARFLCQSTEFCFRLEMGTVGVQAMCHARYVMRNYFSQVGLERELAWCLGISDIGGPGLRRGIRMMLFEG
;
A
#
# COMPACT_ATOMS: atom_id res chain seq x y z
N MET A 1 -7.32 19.56 -23.49
CA MET A 1 -5.84 19.50 -23.43
C MET A 1 -5.14 20.65 -24.15
N ALA A 2 -5.56 21.08 -25.35
CA ALA A 2 -4.86 22.15 -26.10
C ALA A 2 -4.79 23.54 -25.44
N LYS A 3 -5.73 23.89 -24.53
CA LYS A 3 -5.73 25.19 -23.83
C LYS A 3 -4.74 25.29 -22.65
N ILE A 4 -4.30 24.16 -22.09
CA ILE A 4 -3.35 24.15 -20.96
C ILE A 4 -1.92 24.38 -21.46
N MET A 5 -1.62 23.94 -22.69
CA MET A 5 -0.27 24.04 -23.26
C MET A 5 0.09 25.48 -23.71
N LEU A 6 -0.91 26.34 -23.97
CA LEU A 6 -0.70 27.74 -24.40
C LEU A 6 -0.39 28.71 -23.25
N ALA A 7 -0.65 28.34 -22.00
CA ALA A 7 -0.36 29.19 -20.83
C ALA A 7 1.04 28.95 -20.24
N VAL A 8 1.71 27.85 -20.61
CA VAL A 8 2.97 27.40 -19.99
C VAL A 8 4.21 27.95 -20.71
N THR A 9 4.08 28.45 -21.94
CA THR A 9 5.25 28.84 -22.76
C THR A 9 5.68 30.30 -22.65
N SER A 10 5.02 31.16 -21.86
CA SER A 10 5.34 32.61 -21.84
C SER A 10 5.85 33.19 -20.52
N ASN A 11 5.95 32.45 -19.41
CA ASN A 11 6.44 33.03 -18.14
C ASN A 11 7.24 32.03 -17.29
N LEU A 12 8.55 31.96 -17.56
CA LEU A 12 9.49 31.01 -16.97
C LEU A 12 9.89 31.28 -15.51
N CYS A 13 9.35 32.29 -14.81
CA CYS A 13 9.79 32.61 -13.44
C CYS A 13 8.72 33.25 -12.52
N GLN A 14 7.43 32.93 -12.69
CA GLN A 14 6.44 33.25 -11.65
C GLN A 14 5.85 31.95 -11.11
N ARG A 15 5.90 31.77 -9.78
CA ARG A 15 5.10 30.74 -9.10
C ARG A 15 3.68 30.87 -9.62
N LEU A 16 3.17 29.83 -10.28
CA LEU A 16 1.77 29.73 -10.67
C LEU A 16 0.92 29.65 -9.40
N VAL A 17 0.63 30.81 -8.81
CA VAL A 17 -0.37 30.94 -7.75
C VAL A 17 -1.72 30.98 -8.45
N LEU A 18 -2.22 29.81 -8.83
CA LEU A 18 -3.59 29.68 -9.29
C LEU A 18 -4.51 30.04 -8.12
N ASN A 19 -5.53 30.85 -8.39
CA ASN A 19 -6.49 31.17 -7.34
C ASN A 19 -7.28 29.90 -6.94
N PRO A 20 -7.81 29.82 -5.70
CA PRO A 20 -8.51 28.64 -5.21
C PRO A 20 -9.70 28.19 -6.08
N THR A 21 -10.38 29.13 -6.75
CA THR A 21 -11.52 28.85 -7.64
C THR A 21 -11.07 28.20 -8.95
N THR A 22 -9.93 28.63 -9.50
CA THR A 22 -9.28 28.01 -10.67
C THR A 22 -8.75 26.62 -10.32
N TRP A 23 -8.21 26.43 -9.11
CA TRP A 23 -7.89 25.09 -8.61
C TRP A 23 -9.11 24.16 -8.58
N ARG A 24 -10.25 24.61 -8.05
CA ARG A 24 -11.49 23.82 -8.03
C ARG A 24 -12.08 23.52 -9.41
N LEU A 25 -11.81 24.36 -10.41
CA LEU A 25 -12.23 24.11 -11.79
C LEU A 25 -11.29 23.14 -12.53
N LEU A 26 -10.02 23.10 -12.13
CA LEU A 26 -8.99 22.21 -12.71
C LEU A 26 -8.88 20.87 -11.99
N VAL A 27 -9.37 20.79 -10.74
CA VAL A 27 -9.50 19.59 -9.95
C VAL A 27 -10.99 19.31 -9.83
N PRO A 28 -11.59 18.52 -10.74
CA PRO A 28 -12.99 18.14 -10.63
C PRO A 28 -13.24 17.59 -9.23
N ALA A 29 -14.41 17.88 -8.66
CA ALA A 29 -14.91 17.20 -7.47
C ALA A 29 -15.21 15.74 -7.86
N ASP A 30 -14.15 14.97 -7.96
CA ASP A 30 -14.15 13.63 -8.50
C ASP A 30 -14.65 12.66 -7.42
N HIS A 31 -15.25 11.54 -7.83
CA HIS A 31 -15.66 10.48 -6.90
C HIS A 31 -14.51 10.01 -6.00
N ASN A 32 -13.26 10.19 -6.46
CA ASN A 32 -12.02 9.91 -5.74
C ASN A 32 -11.86 10.66 -4.41
N PHE A 33 -12.39 11.89 -4.28
CA PHE A 33 -12.27 12.67 -3.03
C PHE A 33 -13.09 12.06 -1.89
N LYS A 34 -14.31 11.59 -2.19
CA LYS A 34 -15.14 10.88 -1.20
C LYS A 34 -14.52 9.55 -0.78
N SER A 35 -13.86 8.87 -1.72
CA SER A 35 -13.16 7.61 -1.43
C SER A 35 -11.99 7.82 -0.48
N LEU A 36 -11.20 8.90 -0.66
CA LEU A 36 -10.11 9.24 0.26
C LEU A 36 -10.62 9.62 1.65
N GLU A 37 -11.64 10.47 1.75
CA GLU A 37 -12.24 10.87 3.03
C GLU A 37 -12.72 9.65 3.82
N THR A 38 -13.48 8.77 3.16
CA THR A 38 -13.97 7.52 3.77
C THR A 38 -12.80 6.64 4.24
N LEU A 39 -11.73 6.55 3.45
CA LEU A 39 -10.53 5.81 3.85
C LEU A 39 -9.87 6.44 5.08
N MET A 40 -9.71 7.76 5.11
CA MET A 40 -9.11 8.48 6.23
C MET A 40 -9.91 8.27 7.52
N ASP A 41 -11.24 8.31 7.45
CA ASP A 41 -12.12 8.03 8.58
C ASP A 41 -11.90 6.61 9.13
N MET A 42 -11.84 5.60 8.25
CA MET A 42 -11.58 4.21 8.67
C MET A 42 -10.23 4.00 9.31
N VAL A 43 -9.21 4.77 8.91
CA VAL A 43 -7.83 4.60 9.41
C VAL A 43 -7.48 5.54 10.55
N THR A 44 -8.41 6.40 10.96
CA THR A 44 -8.18 7.38 12.04
C THR A 44 -7.80 6.69 13.36
N ASP A 45 -8.41 5.54 13.65
CA ASP A 45 -8.14 4.79 14.89
C ASP A 45 -6.95 3.83 14.78
N VAL A 46 -6.40 3.61 13.58
CA VAL A 46 -5.32 2.65 13.34
C VAL A 46 -4.08 2.94 14.20
N PRO A 47 -3.58 4.19 14.33
CA PRO A 47 -2.42 4.46 15.19
C PRO A 47 -2.64 4.00 16.65
N HIS A 48 -3.86 4.11 17.17
CA HIS A 48 -4.18 3.64 18.52
C HIS A 48 -4.14 2.12 18.61
N LEU A 49 -4.69 1.42 17.61
CA LEU A 49 -4.65 -0.05 17.52
C LEU A 49 -3.22 -0.58 17.31
N LEU A 50 -2.33 0.21 16.70
CA LEU A 50 -0.94 -0.20 16.49
C LEU A 50 -0.03 0.18 17.66
N ALA A 51 -0.50 1.01 18.60
CA ALA A 51 0.23 1.33 19.80
C ALA A 51 0.37 0.07 20.66
N LYS A 52 1.62 -0.27 21.02
CA LYS A 52 1.87 -1.43 21.89
C LYS A 52 1.20 -1.19 23.24
N PRO A 53 0.33 -2.09 23.73
CA PRO A 53 -0.15 -1.98 25.10
C PRO A 53 1.05 -2.20 26.03
N ASP A 54 1.36 -1.20 26.86
CA ASP A 54 2.53 -1.16 27.77
C ASP A 54 2.61 -2.34 28.76
N LYS A 55 1.58 -3.19 28.81
CA LYS A 55 1.52 -4.40 29.62
C LYS A 55 0.74 -5.45 28.83
N MET A 56 1.45 -6.29 28.05
CA MET A 56 0.87 -7.51 27.47
C MET A 56 0.48 -8.47 28.60
N ALA A 57 -0.68 -8.21 29.20
CA ALA A 57 -1.36 -9.13 30.09
C ALA A 57 -1.96 -10.27 29.25
N SER A 58 -2.01 -11.46 29.83
CA SER A 58 -2.48 -12.70 29.21
C SER A 58 -3.82 -12.54 28.47
N SER A 59 -3.83 -12.96 27.20
CA SER A 59 -4.99 -13.07 26.29
C SER A 59 -5.60 -11.75 25.79
N ASP A 60 -4.87 -11.03 24.94
CA ASP A 60 -5.37 -9.84 24.23
C ASP A 60 -6.12 -10.20 22.92
N THR A 61 -7.01 -11.19 23.00
CA THR A 61 -7.83 -11.64 21.85
C THR A 61 -8.74 -10.52 21.35
N ASN A 62 -9.27 -9.69 22.25
CA ASN A 62 -10.10 -8.52 21.90
C ASN A 62 -9.36 -7.53 21.00
N HIS A 63 -8.07 -7.30 21.27
CA HIS A 63 -7.26 -6.42 20.43
C HIS A 63 -6.99 -7.04 19.06
N ILE A 64 -6.70 -8.34 19.00
CA ILE A 64 -6.57 -9.02 17.70
C ILE A 64 -7.88 -8.89 16.91
N TRP A 65 -9.04 -9.05 17.55
CA TRP A 65 -10.34 -8.82 16.92
C TRP A 65 -10.53 -7.39 16.42
N ALA A 66 -10.11 -6.38 17.19
CA ALA A 66 -10.17 -4.99 16.75
C ALA A 66 -9.30 -4.73 15.50
N LEU A 67 -8.10 -5.32 15.45
CA LEU A 67 -7.22 -5.27 14.28
C LEU A 67 -7.87 -5.93 13.05
N LEU A 68 -8.41 -7.14 13.22
CA LEU A 68 -9.05 -7.91 12.15
C LEU A 68 -10.36 -7.29 11.66
N SER A 69 -11.16 -6.72 12.56
CA SER A 69 -12.37 -5.97 12.20
C SER A 69 -12.03 -4.74 11.38
N THR A 70 -11.00 -3.99 11.77
CA THR A 70 -10.52 -2.83 11.00
C THR A 70 -9.97 -3.24 9.63
N TYR A 71 -9.22 -4.34 9.56
CA TYR A 71 -8.80 -4.94 8.30
C TYR A 71 -9.99 -5.26 7.39
N GLN A 72 -11.02 -5.94 7.92
CA GLN A 72 -12.22 -6.31 7.15
C GLN A 72 -12.95 -5.08 6.63
N LYS A 73 -13.11 -4.02 7.42
CA LYS A 73 -13.72 -2.75 6.97
C LYS A 73 -13.00 -2.18 5.75
N ILE A 74 -11.66 -2.10 5.80
CA ILE A 74 -10.85 -1.58 4.70
C ILE A 74 -10.92 -2.51 3.48
N ALA A 75 -10.88 -3.84 3.70
CA ALA A 75 -10.98 -4.83 2.64
C ALA A 75 -12.34 -4.75 1.90
N THR A 76 -13.44 -4.65 2.65
CA THR A 76 -14.79 -4.45 2.10
C THR A 76 -14.87 -3.15 1.32
N TRP A 77 -14.31 -2.06 1.85
CA TRP A 77 -14.25 -0.79 1.14
C TRP A 77 -13.48 -0.90 -0.19
N GLN A 78 -12.29 -1.52 -0.20
CA GLN A 78 -11.52 -1.75 -1.43
C GLN A 78 -12.31 -2.61 -2.44
N HIS A 79 -13.04 -3.61 -1.95
CA HIS A 79 -13.90 -4.44 -2.80
C HIS A 79 -15.03 -3.61 -3.43
N CYS A 80 -15.72 -2.78 -2.65
CA CYS A 80 -16.74 -1.86 -3.15
C CYS A 80 -16.18 -0.87 -4.19
N CYS A 81 -14.98 -0.32 -3.97
CA CYS A 81 -14.33 0.55 -4.95
C CYS A 81 -14.09 -0.15 -6.29
N LYS A 82 -13.72 -1.44 -6.25
CA LYS A 82 -13.51 -2.25 -7.47
C LYS A 82 -14.80 -2.59 -8.19
N THR A 83 -15.84 -2.97 -7.46
CA THR A 83 -17.10 -3.47 -8.06
C THR A 83 -18.02 -2.35 -8.54
N ASN A 84 -17.94 -1.16 -7.95
CA ASN A 84 -18.76 -0.01 -8.33
C ASN A 84 -18.15 0.80 -9.50
N SER A 85 -16.92 0.49 -9.91
CA SER A 85 -16.26 1.17 -11.02
C SER A 85 -16.60 0.49 -12.36
N PRO A 86 -16.97 1.23 -13.42
CA PRO A 86 -17.19 0.66 -14.74
C PRO A 86 -15.88 0.16 -15.39
N THR A 87 -14.74 0.66 -14.92
CA THR A 87 -13.39 0.28 -15.36
C THR A 87 -12.62 -0.42 -14.24
N PRO A 88 -11.77 -1.42 -14.57
CA PRO A 88 -10.90 -2.02 -13.58
C PRO A 88 -9.95 -0.99 -12.96
N SER A 89 -9.98 -0.85 -11.64
CA SER A 89 -9.10 0.08 -10.92
C SER A 89 -7.61 -0.23 -11.15
N TYR A 90 -7.29 -1.52 -11.35
CA TYR A 90 -5.96 -2.00 -11.71
C TYR A 90 -6.04 -3.38 -12.37
N TRP A 91 -4.98 -3.77 -13.08
CA TRP A 91 -4.85 -5.08 -13.71
C TRP A 91 -3.38 -5.54 -13.74
N ALA A 92 -3.15 -6.84 -13.92
CA ALA A 92 -1.80 -7.38 -14.00
C ALA A 92 -1.21 -7.23 -15.40
N ILE A 93 0.07 -6.87 -15.47
CA ILE A 93 0.89 -6.86 -16.69
C ILE A 93 2.21 -7.57 -16.43
N PRO A 94 2.92 -8.08 -17.45
CA PRO A 94 4.28 -8.60 -17.27
C PRO A 94 5.21 -7.53 -16.70
N SER A 95 5.96 -7.88 -15.65
CA SER A 95 6.94 -6.99 -15.03
C SER A 95 8.07 -6.69 -16.00
N ARG A 96 8.45 -5.42 -16.08
CA ARG A 96 9.64 -4.95 -16.81
C ARG A 96 10.73 -4.48 -15.86
N ALA A 97 10.42 -4.43 -14.57
CA ALA A 97 11.37 -4.15 -13.51
C ALA A 97 12.36 -5.31 -13.36
N HIS A 98 13.62 -4.94 -13.22
CA HIS A 98 14.71 -5.82 -12.83
C HIS A 98 15.19 -5.38 -11.45
N ASN A 99 15.07 -6.27 -10.48
CA ASN A 99 15.59 -6.08 -9.13
C ASN A 99 16.91 -6.86 -9.00
N PRO A 100 18.01 -6.25 -8.52
CA PRO A 100 19.29 -6.94 -8.36
C PRO A 100 19.24 -8.19 -7.48
N SER A 101 18.28 -8.27 -6.55
CA SER A 101 18.08 -9.47 -5.73
C SER A 101 17.64 -10.70 -6.53
N ASP A 102 17.10 -10.51 -7.75
CA ASP A 102 16.68 -11.60 -8.63
C ASP A 102 17.87 -12.21 -9.41
N ASP A 103 19.05 -11.57 -9.43
CA ASP A 103 20.23 -12.06 -10.17
C ASP A 103 20.72 -13.44 -9.72
N ALA A 104 20.48 -13.78 -8.45
CA ALA A 104 20.85 -15.08 -7.88
C ALA A 104 19.87 -16.21 -8.26
N TYR A 105 18.79 -15.91 -8.97
CA TYR A 105 17.70 -16.85 -9.23
C TYR A 105 17.42 -16.99 -10.73
N ALA A 106 16.94 -18.18 -11.12
CA ALA A 106 16.58 -18.45 -12.52
C ALA A 106 15.36 -17.64 -13.01
N THR A 107 14.49 -17.23 -12.10
CA THR A 107 13.26 -16.49 -12.41
C THR A 107 13.07 -15.31 -11.46
N PRO A 108 12.51 -14.18 -11.94
CA PRO A 108 12.17 -13.05 -11.09
C PRO A 108 11.16 -13.44 -10.01
N LEU A 109 11.30 -12.87 -8.80
CA LEU A 109 10.39 -13.12 -7.69
C LEU A 109 8.96 -12.64 -7.99
N PHE A 110 8.85 -11.49 -8.65
CA PHE A 110 7.58 -10.92 -9.09
C PHE A 110 7.55 -10.75 -10.61
N PRO A 111 7.11 -11.78 -11.36
CA PRO A 111 7.08 -11.75 -12.83
C PRO A 111 5.97 -10.86 -13.40
N PHE A 112 5.06 -10.37 -12.56
CA PHE A 112 3.97 -9.46 -12.93
C PHE A 112 4.00 -8.21 -12.06
N ALA A 113 3.65 -7.09 -12.67
CA ALA A 113 3.40 -5.81 -12.02
C ALA A 113 1.91 -5.44 -12.13
N LEU A 114 1.46 -4.53 -11.27
CA LEU A 114 0.13 -3.96 -11.35
C LEU A 114 0.16 -2.65 -12.12
N GLU A 115 -0.69 -2.56 -13.13
CA GLU A 115 -1.03 -1.33 -13.83
C GLU A 115 -2.29 -0.74 -13.20
N TYR A 116 -2.34 0.58 -13.05
CA TYR A 116 -3.48 1.27 -12.45
C TYR A 116 -4.12 2.21 -13.45
N GLU A 117 -5.42 2.43 -13.31
CA GLU A 117 -6.15 3.40 -14.12
C GLU A 117 -5.57 4.83 -13.97
N SER A 118 -5.16 5.19 -12.75
CA SER A 118 -4.50 6.46 -12.46
C SER A 118 -3.62 6.38 -11.22
N LEU A 119 -2.73 7.38 -11.07
CA LEU A 119 -1.90 7.52 -9.87
C LEU A 119 -2.73 7.70 -8.59
N ASN A 120 -3.88 8.37 -8.66
CA ASN A 120 -4.76 8.54 -7.50
C ASN A 120 -5.32 7.19 -7.02
N ILE A 121 -5.75 6.35 -7.96
CA ILE A 121 -6.21 4.99 -7.64
C ILE A 121 -5.05 4.17 -7.08
N ALA A 122 -3.85 4.25 -7.66
CA ALA A 122 -2.67 3.58 -7.12
C ALA A 122 -2.40 4.00 -5.66
N ILE A 123 -2.38 5.31 -5.36
CA ILE A 123 -2.18 5.84 -4.00
C ILE A 123 -3.21 5.28 -3.03
N LEU A 124 -4.51 5.32 -3.39
CA LEU A 124 -5.59 4.83 -2.54
C LEU A 124 -5.41 3.35 -2.18
N PHE A 125 -5.18 2.51 -3.19
CA PHE A 125 -5.04 1.07 -2.99
C PHE A 125 -3.74 0.71 -2.29
N ILE A 126 -2.62 1.34 -2.62
CA ILE A 126 -1.32 1.10 -1.98
C ILE A 126 -1.37 1.51 -0.50
N PHE A 127 -1.90 2.70 -0.20
CA PHE A 127 -1.97 3.20 1.17
C PHE A 127 -2.86 2.33 2.05
N SER A 128 -4.08 2.03 1.58
CA SER A 128 -5.00 1.15 2.30
C SER A 128 -4.43 -0.28 2.46
N SER A 129 -3.79 -0.83 1.42
CA SER A 129 -3.14 -2.15 1.52
C SER A 129 -1.93 -2.15 2.45
N ALA A 130 -1.16 -1.07 2.54
CA ALA A 130 -0.06 -0.95 3.49
C ALA A 130 -0.58 -0.97 4.94
N ILE A 131 -1.68 -0.27 5.21
CA ILE A 131 -2.35 -0.31 6.51
C ILE A 131 -2.90 -1.71 6.81
N MET A 132 -3.57 -2.34 5.85
CA MET A 132 -4.06 -3.71 5.99
C MET A 132 -2.93 -4.68 6.35
N LEU A 133 -1.78 -4.60 5.68
CA LEU A 133 -0.62 -5.44 6.00
C LEU A 133 -0.09 -5.15 7.41
N GLN A 134 -0.06 -3.89 7.83
CA GLN A 134 0.40 -3.52 9.17
C GLN A 134 -0.52 -4.06 10.27
N LEU A 135 -1.84 -4.01 10.06
CA LEU A 135 -2.84 -4.60 10.96
C LEU A 135 -2.66 -6.12 11.07
N LEU A 136 -2.55 -6.82 9.93
CA LEU A 136 -2.36 -8.27 9.90
C LEU A 136 -1.02 -8.70 10.51
N SER A 137 0.07 -7.97 10.24
CA SER A 137 1.40 -8.25 10.80
C SER A 137 1.40 -8.10 12.33
N THR A 138 0.71 -7.09 12.83
CA THR A 138 0.53 -6.84 14.28
C THR A 138 -0.32 -7.94 14.91
N ALA A 139 -1.42 -8.33 14.27
CA ALA A 139 -2.26 -9.44 14.71
C ALA A 139 -1.43 -10.74 14.80
N LEU A 140 -0.63 -11.08 13.79
CA LEU A 140 0.27 -12.24 13.82
C LEU A 140 1.28 -12.15 14.96
N LEU A 141 1.86 -10.97 15.20
CA LEU A 141 2.81 -10.78 16.29
C LEU A 141 2.18 -11.02 17.67
N ILE A 142 0.97 -10.51 17.89
CA ILE A 142 0.24 -10.72 19.15
C ILE A 142 -0.15 -12.20 19.27
N SER A 143 -0.74 -12.81 18.25
CA SER A 143 -1.19 -14.21 18.28
C SER A 143 -0.03 -15.18 18.56
N THR A 144 1.14 -14.94 17.96
CA THR A 144 2.35 -15.76 18.21
C THR A 144 2.89 -15.56 19.62
N ALA A 145 2.89 -14.33 20.15
CA ALA A 145 3.30 -14.05 21.53
C ALA A 145 2.35 -14.67 22.57
N THR A 146 1.05 -14.73 22.28
CA THR A 146 0.04 -15.28 23.21
C THR A 146 -0.26 -16.76 22.99
N SER A 147 0.40 -17.43 22.03
CA SER A 147 0.14 -18.84 21.65
C SER A 147 -1.33 -19.12 21.30
N VAL A 148 -2.02 -18.15 20.70
CA VAL A 148 -3.44 -18.28 20.29
C VAL A 148 -3.47 -18.72 18.83
N ASN A 149 -3.89 -19.96 18.60
CA ASN A 149 -3.92 -20.55 17.25
C ASN A 149 -5.25 -20.30 16.51
N ASP A 150 -6.37 -20.30 17.25
CA ASP A 150 -7.71 -20.11 16.71
C ASP A 150 -8.44 -18.99 17.46
N LEU A 151 -8.98 -18.03 16.70
CA LEU A 151 -9.82 -16.96 17.21
C LEU A 151 -11.26 -17.26 16.81
N THR A 152 -12.05 -17.75 17.77
CA THR A 152 -13.50 -17.91 17.63
C THR A 152 -14.20 -16.75 18.33
N GLN A 153 -14.82 -15.83 17.58
CA GLN A 153 -15.76 -14.88 18.17
C GLN A 153 -17.16 -15.49 18.13
N VAL A 154 -17.94 -15.27 19.19
CA VAL A 154 -19.33 -15.75 19.29
C VAL A 154 -20.27 -15.04 18.28
N GLU A 155 -19.82 -13.95 17.66
CA GLU A 155 -20.66 -13.06 16.83
C GLU A 155 -20.18 -12.87 15.38
N SER A 156 -19.02 -13.40 14.97
CA SER A 156 -18.53 -13.33 13.59
C SER A 156 -18.69 -14.68 12.87
N ASN A 157 -19.40 -14.69 11.74
CA ASN A 157 -19.73 -15.93 10.99
C ASN A 157 -18.52 -16.69 10.41
N GLU A 158 -17.31 -16.14 10.43
CA GLU A 158 -16.09 -16.88 10.07
C GLU A 158 -15.00 -16.71 11.15
N PRO A 159 -14.56 -17.81 11.79
CA PRO A 159 -13.44 -17.75 12.72
C PRO A 159 -12.14 -17.47 11.95
N TRP A 160 -11.28 -16.62 12.51
CA TRP A 160 -9.95 -16.36 11.97
C TRP A 160 -8.93 -17.33 12.58
N SER A 161 -8.28 -18.13 11.76
CA SER A 161 -7.12 -18.92 12.15
C SER A 161 -5.82 -18.15 11.89
N LEU A 162 -4.76 -18.50 12.62
CA LEU A 162 -3.43 -17.92 12.37
C LEU A 162 -2.95 -18.13 10.92
N SER A 163 -3.32 -19.26 10.30
CA SER A 163 -3.00 -19.56 8.90
C SER A 163 -3.77 -18.67 7.91
N GLN A 164 -5.02 -18.30 8.20
CA GLN A 164 -5.80 -17.37 7.38
C GLN A 164 -5.24 -15.94 7.47
N ILE A 165 -4.92 -15.47 8.68
CA ILE A 165 -4.28 -14.15 8.88
C ILE A 165 -2.96 -14.12 8.09
N ARG A 166 -2.18 -15.19 8.17
CA ARG A 166 -0.92 -15.34 7.42
C ARG A 166 -1.15 -15.27 5.91
N HIS A 167 -2.09 -16.05 5.40
CA HIS A 167 -2.41 -16.13 3.98
C HIS A 167 -2.82 -14.76 3.41
N GLU A 168 -3.72 -14.05 4.10
CA GLU A 168 -4.13 -12.72 3.67
C GLU A 168 -2.97 -11.72 3.76
N ALA A 169 -2.10 -11.83 4.76
CA ALA A 169 -0.90 -10.97 4.86
C ALA A 169 0.06 -11.21 3.68
N ASP A 170 0.31 -12.47 3.31
CA ASP A 170 1.16 -12.83 2.17
C ASP A 170 0.59 -12.26 0.85
N LYS A 171 -0.73 -12.35 0.68
CA LYS A 171 -1.45 -11.81 -0.47
C LYS A 171 -1.36 -10.28 -0.55
N VAL A 172 -1.57 -9.58 0.56
CA VAL A 172 -1.45 -8.11 0.61
C VAL A 172 0.00 -7.67 0.40
N ALA A 173 0.97 -8.36 0.98
CA ALA A 173 2.39 -8.05 0.79
C ALA A 173 2.82 -8.22 -0.67
N ARG A 174 2.37 -9.30 -1.33
CA ARG A 174 2.60 -9.51 -2.77
C ARG A 174 1.94 -8.41 -3.61
N PHE A 175 0.70 -8.03 -3.29
CA PHE A 175 0.01 -6.93 -3.97
C PHE A 175 0.86 -5.65 -3.94
N LEU A 176 1.36 -5.25 -2.77
CA LEU A 176 2.21 -4.07 -2.61
C LEU A 176 3.53 -4.18 -3.38
N CYS A 177 4.17 -5.35 -3.40
CA CYS A 177 5.38 -5.57 -4.19
C CYS A 177 5.11 -5.32 -5.67
N GLN A 178 4.01 -5.87 -6.20
CA GLN A 178 3.62 -5.74 -7.60
C GLN A 178 3.19 -4.31 -7.97
N SER A 179 2.75 -3.49 -7.02
CA SER A 179 2.49 -2.05 -7.21
C SER A 179 3.74 -1.20 -7.43
N THR A 180 4.91 -1.70 -7.01
CA THR A 180 6.15 -0.92 -6.99
C THR A 180 6.52 -0.41 -8.38
N GLU A 181 6.43 -1.25 -9.41
CA GLU A 181 6.85 -0.85 -10.76
C GLU A 181 6.10 0.38 -11.27
N PHE A 182 4.77 0.39 -11.15
CA PHE A 182 3.93 1.51 -11.59
C PHE A 182 4.36 2.82 -10.92
N CYS A 183 4.53 2.79 -9.60
CA CYS A 183 4.92 3.96 -8.81
C CYS A 183 6.32 4.50 -9.11
N PHE A 184 7.22 3.67 -9.61
CA PHE A 184 8.61 4.04 -9.92
C PHE A 184 8.82 4.48 -11.37
N ARG A 185 7.77 4.48 -12.19
CA ARG A 185 7.83 4.99 -13.56
C ARG A 185 8.15 6.48 -13.59
N LEU A 186 8.83 6.91 -14.66
CA LEU A 186 9.23 8.31 -14.85
C LEU A 186 8.02 9.26 -14.82
N GLU A 187 6.91 8.81 -15.40
CA GLU A 187 5.63 9.53 -15.55
C GLU A 187 4.94 9.80 -14.21
N MET A 188 5.12 8.93 -13.20
CA MET A 188 4.52 9.11 -11.88
C MET A 188 5.27 10.12 -11.00
N GLY A 189 6.40 10.64 -11.49
CA GLY A 189 7.14 11.69 -10.83
C GLY A 189 7.70 11.28 -9.47
N THR A 190 7.87 12.27 -8.59
CA THR A 190 8.23 12.02 -7.18
C THR A 190 7.04 11.51 -6.37
N VAL A 191 5.82 11.86 -6.76
CA VAL A 191 4.59 11.48 -6.05
C VAL A 191 4.41 9.96 -6.03
N GLY A 192 4.64 9.27 -7.15
CA GLY A 192 4.57 7.81 -7.20
C GLY A 192 5.52 7.14 -6.22
N VAL A 193 6.77 7.62 -6.15
CA VAL A 193 7.75 7.08 -5.19
C VAL A 193 7.34 7.38 -3.75
N GLN A 194 6.86 8.59 -3.45
CA GLN A 194 6.40 8.96 -2.11
C GLN A 194 5.20 8.11 -1.65
N ALA A 195 4.30 7.73 -2.57
CA ALA A 195 3.19 6.84 -2.28
C ALA A 195 3.63 5.46 -1.77
N MET A 196 4.85 5.03 -2.12
CA MET A 196 5.42 3.75 -1.69
C MET A 196 6.20 3.81 -0.38
N CYS A 197 6.43 4.99 0.23
CA CYS A 197 7.25 5.11 1.44
C CYS A 197 6.75 4.23 2.59
N HIS A 198 5.46 4.38 2.95
CA HIS A 198 4.85 3.59 4.03
C HIS A 198 4.76 2.11 3.67
N ALA A 199 4.32 1.78 2.44
CA ALA A 199 4.26 0.40 1.95
C ALA A 199 5.63 -0.31 2.05
N ARG A 200 6.72 0.35 1.65
CA ARG A 200 8.08 -0.22 1.74
C ARG A 200 8.49 -0.51 3.18
N TYR A 201 8.19 0.39 4.12
CA TYR A 201 8.44 0.16 5.54
C TYR A 201 7.68 -1.08 6.04
N VAL A 202 6.38 -1.15 5.78
CA VAL A 202 5.54 -2.25 6.27
C VAL A 202 5.94 -3.59 5.63
N MET A 203 6.20 -3.63 4.32
CA MET A 203 6.66 -4.86 3.64
C MET A 203 7.96 -5.39 4.23
N ARG A 204 8.96 -4.52 4.46
CA ARG A 204 10.25 -4.91 5.07
C ARG A 204 10.05 -5.52 6.45
N ASN A 205 9.25 -4.87 7.29
CA ASN A 205 8.97 -5.36 8.64
C ASN A 205 8.25 -6.69 8.61
N TYR A 206 7.25 -6.84 7.74
CA TYR A 206 6.51 -8.08 7.59
C TYR A 206 7.40 -9.23 7.13
N PHE A 207 8.15 -9.07 6.04
CA PHE A 207 9.01 -10.13 5.50
C PHE A 207 10.14 -10.51 6.46
N SER A 208 10.68 -9.54 7.21
CA SER A 208 11.64 -9.79 8.28
C SER A 208 11.02 -10.55 9.46
N GLN A 209 9.83 -10.16 9.92
CA GLN A 209 9.11 -10.81 11.01
C GLN A 209 8.89 -12.31 10.76
N VAL A 210 8.79 -12.69 9.50
CA VAL A 210 8.28 -14.01 9.09
C VAL A 210 9.33 -14.85 8.36
N GLY A 211 10.57 -14.36 8.28
CA GLY A 211 11.72 -15.09 7.75
C GLY A 211 11.73 -15.28 6.24
N LEU A 212 11.05 -14.42 5.48
CA LEU A 212 11.04 -14.47 4.01
C LEU A 212 12.23 -13.67 3.44
N GLU A 213 13.42 -14.27 3.50
CA GLU A 213 14.69 -13.61 3.15
C GLU A 213 14.75 -13.13 1.71
N ARG A 214 14.17 -13.88 0.75
CA ARG A 214 14.20 -13.51 -0.67
C ARG A 214 13.34 -12.27 -0.92
N GLU A 215 12.12 -12.25 -0.39
CA GLU A 215 11.19 -11.12 -0.44
C GLU A 215 11.77 -9.89 0.29
N LEU A 216 12.42 -10.11 1.43
CA LEU A 216 13.11 -9.05 2.18
C LEU A 216 14.25 -8.43 1.36
N ALA A 217 15.12 -9.27 0.77
CA ALA A 217 16.19 -8.82 -0.12
C ALA A 217 15.63 -8.04 -1.32
N TRP A 218 14.52 -8.50 -1.90
CA TRP A 218 13.82 -7.78 -2.95
C TRP A 218 13.34 -6.40 -2.49
N CYS A 219 12.72 -6.30 -1.30
CA CYS A 219 12.28 -5.02 -0.74
C CYS A 219 13.43 -4.04 -0.47
N LEU A 220 14.58 -4.56 -0.02
CA LEU A 220 15.78 -3.76 0.20
C LEU A 220 16.36 -3.24 -1.12
N GLY A 221 16.30 -4.04 -2.18
CA GLY A 221 16.75 -3.68 -3.52
C GLY A 221 15.85 -2.71 -4.30
N ILE A 222 14.69 -2.29 -3.76
CA ILE A 222 13.75 -1.42 -4.48
C ILE A 222 14.38 -0.10 -4.95
N SER A 223 15.31 0.49 -4.17
CA SER A 223 16.02 1.72 -4.57
C SER A 223 16.85 1.56 -5.85
N ASP A 224 17.24 0.33 -6.14
CA ASP A 224 18.17 -0.05 -7.18
C ASP A 224 17.46 -0.81 -8.32
N ILE A 225 16.13 -0.91 -8.25
CA ILE A 225 15.32 -1.44 -9.35
C ILE A 225 15.58 -0.64 -10.62
N GLY A 226 15.85 -1.37 -11.69
CA GLY A 226 16.03 -0.83 -13.03
C GLY A 226 15.02 -1.37 -14.02
N GLY A 227 14.94 -0.74 -15.18
CA GLY A 227 14.09 -1.22 -16.28
C GLY A 227 13.75 -0.07 -17.23
N PRO A 228 13.22 -0.37 -18.42
CA PRO A 228 12.78 0.66 -19.35
C PRO A 228 11.73 1.57 -18.71
N GLY A 229 11.96 2.89 -18.70
CA GLY A 229 11.02 3.87 -18.17
C GLY A 229 10.96 3.97 -16.63
N LEU A 230 11.83 3.27 -15.90
CA LEU A 230 11.89 3.31 -14.44
C LEU A 230 12.94 4.31 -13.93
N ARG A 231 12.59 4.98 -12.83
CA ARG A 231 13.52 5.84 -12.09
C ARG A 231 14.46 4.98 -11.24
N ARG A 232 15.76 5.06 -11.52
CA ARG A 232 16.81 4.42 -10.71
C ARG A 232 17.36 5.36 -9.64
N GLY A 233 17.78 4.81 -8.51
CA GLY A 233 18.58 5.53 -7.51
C GLY A 233 17.84 6.61 -6.73
N ILE A 234 16.50 6.57 -6.70
CA ILE A 234 15.74 7.52 -5.89
C ILE A 234 15.87 7.15 -4.43
N ARG A 235 16.63 7.97 -3.71
CA ARG A 235 16.63 8.01 -2.26
C ARG A 235 15.36 8.73 -1.82
N MET A 236 14.41 7.97 -1.28
CA MET A 236 13.23 8.53 -0.63
C MET A 236 13.68 9.35 0.59
N MET A 237 12.88 10.33 1.00
CA MET A 237 13.04 10.87 2.36
C MET A 237 12.77 9.71 3.31
N LEU A 238 13.83 9.17 3.89
CA LEU A 238 13.75 8.15 4.91
C LEU A 238 13.30 8.88 6.18
N PHE A 239 12.16 8.48 6.73
CA PHE A 239 11.93 8.72 8.15
C PHE A 239 12.87 7.74 8.86
N GLU A 240 13.94 8.26 9.45
CA GLU A 240 14.80 7.47 10.33
C GLU A 240 13.94 6.96 11.49
N GLY A 241 13.92 5.65 11.67
CA GLY A 241 13.25 4.95 12.76
C GLY A 241 14.18 3.88 13.31
#